data_AF-A0A537F8N0-F1
#
_entry.id   AF-A0A537F8N0-F1
#
_cell.length_a   1.000
_cell.length_b   1.000
_cell.length_c   1.000
_cell.angle_alpha   90.00
_cell.angle_beta   90.00
_cell.angle_gamma   90.00
#
_symmetry.space_group_name_H-M   'P 1'
#
loop_
_entity.id
_entity.type
_entity.pdbx_description
1 polymer ?
#
loop_
_entity_poly.entity_id
_entity_poly.type
_entity_poly.pdbx_seq_one_letter_code
_entity_poly.pdbx_strand_id
1 'polypeptide(L)' 'MGITLTPTRIKSSRYLLIPKDLAQLLEIDDNSILNLTIEDTTSGQRLVYSIQEKPHQTGSHSS' A
#
# COMPACT_ATOMS: atom_id res chain seq x y z
N MET A 1 -10.07 -7.15 -15.68
CA MET A 1 -8.66 -6.76 -15.82
C MET A 1 -8.01 -6.95 -14.45
N GLY A 2 -6.91 -7.70 -14.37
CA GLY A 2 -6.15 -7.89 -13.13
C GLY A 2 -4.77 -7.28 -13.29
N ILE A 3 -4.26 -6.65 -12.25
CA ILE A 3 -2.88 -6.15 -12.23
C ILE A 3 -2.01 -7.23 -11.61
N THR A 4 -1.03 -7.74 -12.35
CA THR A 4 -0.06 -8.70 -11.84
C THR A 4 1.10 -7.94 -11.20
N LEU A 5 1.25 -8.08 -9.89
CA LEU A 5 2.39 -7.53 -9.15
C LEU A 5 3.44 -8.62 -9.01
N THR A 6 4.62 -8.40 -9.60
CA THR A 6 5.72 -9.37 -9.53
C THR A 6 6.66 -8.99 -8.39
N PRO A 7 6.97 -9.91 -7.46
CA PRO A 7 7.99 -9.68 -6.44
C PRO A 7 9.34 -9.37 -7.11
N THR A 8 9.90 -8.21 -6.81
CA THR A 8 11.19 -7.75 -7.33
C THR A 8 12.24 -7.88 -6.25
N ARG A 9 13.38 -8.48 -6.57
CA ARG A 9 14.50 -8.59 -5.64
C ARG A 9 15.38 -7.36 -5.75
N ILE A 10 15.51 -6.61 -4.66
CA ILE A 10 16.43 -5.48 -4.56
C ILE A 10 17.39 -5.79 -3.41
N LYS A 11 18.68 -5.94 -3.73
CA LYS A 11 19.69 -6.49 -2.80
C LYS A 11 19.25 -7.87 -2.28
N SER A 12 19.27 -8.08 -0.96
CA SER A 12 18.88 -9.33 -0.30
C SER A 12 17.38 -9.45 -0.02
N SER A 13 16.58 -8.40 -0.26
CA SER A 13 15.17 -8.34 0.10
C SER A 13 14.23 -8.45 -1.10
N ARG A 14 13.02 -9.00 -0.89
CA ARG A 14 11.95 -9.03 -1.89
C ARG A 14 10.99 -7.89 -1.61
N TYR A 15 10.71 -7.12 -2.66
CA TYR A 15 9.79 -5.99 -2.64
C TYR A 15 8.64 -6.26 -3.59
N LEU A 16 7.46 -5.79 -3.24
CA LEU A 16 6.34 -5.73 -4.17
C LEU A 16 6.35 -4.31 -4.75
N LEU A 17 6.71 -4.17 -6.03
CA LEU A 17 6.73 -2.85 -6.68
C LEU A 17 5.35 -2.52 -7.22
N ILE A 18 4.86 -1.34 -6.86
CA ILE A 18 3.58 -0.80 -7.36
C ILE A 18 3.91 0.10 -8.56
N PRO A 19 3.38 -0.18 -9.76
CA PRO A 19 3.55 0.70 -10.91
C PRO A 19 3.09 2.13 -10.59
N LYS A 20 3.80 3.13 -11.07
CA LYS A 20 3.50 4.55 -10.80
C LYS A 20 2.06 4.91 -11.19
N ASP A 21 1.60 4.40 -12.33
CA ASP A 21 0.26 4.65 -12.85
C ASP A 21 -0.81 4.06 -11.93
N LEU A 22 -0.52 2.90 -11.30
CA LEU A 22 -1.38 2.32 -10.29
C LEU A 22 -1.37 3.14 -9.00
N ALA A 23 -0.20 3.59 -8.55
CA ALA A 23 -0.11 4.45 -7.37
C ALA A 23 -0.91 5.75 -7.55
N GLN A 24 -0.86 6.35 -8.75
CA GLN A 24 -1.65 7.53 -9.10
C GLN A 24 -3.15 7.24 -9.15
N LEU A 25 -3.56 6.11 -9.75
CA LEU A 25 -4.97 5.70 -9.77
C LEU A 25 -5.52 5.40 -8.37
N LEU A 26 -4.64 4.98 -7.45
CA LEU A 26 -4.94 4.74 -6.06
C LEU A 26 -4.81 5.99 -5.18
N GLU A 27 -4.44 7.15 -5.74
CA GLU A 27 -4.22 8.39 -5.00
C GLU A 27 -3.22 8.24 -3.84
N ILE A 28 -2.24 7.33 -3.98
CA ILE A 28 -1.18 7.13 -3.00
C ILE A 28 -0.15 8.24 -3.18
N ASP A 29 -0.08 9.13 -2.20
CA ASP A 29 0.91 10.20 -2.11
C ASP A 29 1.92 9.97 -0.95
N ASP A 30 2.85 10.90 -0.77
CA ASP A 30 3.86 10.83 0.31
C ASP A 30 3.24 10.85 1.73
N ASN A 31 1.97 11.25 1.86
CA ASN A 31 1.22 11.30 3.11
C ASN A 31 0.29 10.10 3.31
N SER A 32 0.28 9.17 2.36
CA SER A 32 -0.56 8.00 2.38
C SER A 32 0.11 6.84 3.10
N ILE A 33 -0.66 6.09 3.88
CA ILE A 33 -0.29 4.80 4.44
C ILE A 33 -1.02 3.74 3.62
N LEU A 34 -0.27 2.99 2.81
CA LEU A 34 -0.77 1.83 2.10
C LEU A 34 -0.64 0.59 2.98
N ASN A 35 -1.76 0.07 3.46
CA ASN A 35 -1.81 -1.22 4.15
C ASN A 35 -2.11 -2.33 3.13
N LEU A 36 -1.31 -3.40 3.19
CA LEU A 36 -1.50 -4.60 2.39
C LEU A 36 -1.77 -5.78 3.32
N THR A 37 -2.94 -6.38 3.19
CA THR A 37 -3.38 -7.51 4.00
C THR A 37 -3.62 -8.72 3.10
N ILE A 38 -3.11 -9.89 3.50
CA ILE A 38 -3.47 -11.15 2.86
C ILE A 38 -4.67 -11.71 3.62
N GLU A 39 -5.80 -11.85 2.93
CA GLU A 39 -7.01 -12.47 3.44
C GLU A 39 -7.16 -13.87 2.85
N ASP A 40 -7.54 -14.83 3.68
CA ASP A 40 -7.92 -16.15 3.20
C ASP A 40 -9.35 -16.10 2.62
N THR A 41 -9.55 -16.77 1.50
CA THR A 41 -10.84 -16.89 0.79
C THR A 41 -11.17 -18.36 0.59
N THR A 42 -12.40 -18.65 0.17
CA THR A 42 -12.84 -20.01 -0.16
C THR A 42 -12.04 -20.67 -1.29
N SER A 43 -11.28 -19.91 -2.08
CA SER A 43 -10.54 -20.40 -3.24
C SER A 43 -9.03 -20.15 -3.18
N GLY A 44 -8.50 -19.68 -2.04
CA GLY A 44 -7.09 -19.36 -1.86
C GLY A 44 -6.88 -18.05 -1.12
N GLN A 45 -5.82 -17.33 -1.43
CA GLN A 45 -5.47 -16.07 -0.76
C GLN A 45 -5.74 -14.87 -1.66
N ARG A 46 -6.26 -13.79 -1.05
CA ARG A 46 -6.49 -12.50 -1.71
C ARG A 46 -5.64 -11.44 -1.05
N LEU A 47 -4.91 -10.68 -1.86
CA LEU A 47 -4.24 -9.46 -1.40
C LEU A 47 -5.26 -8.31 -1.44
N VAL A 48 -5.54 -7.73 -0.27
CA VAL A 48 -6.43 -6.57 -0.08
C VAL A 48 -5.57 -5.37 0.30
N TYR A 49 -5.86 -4.22 -0.31
CA TYR A 49 -5.20 -2.97 0.03
C TYR A 49 -6.20 -2.01 0.68
N SER A 50 -5.73 -1.21 1.64
CA SER A 50 -6.43 -0.06 2.17
C SER A 50 -5.50 1.13 2.28
N ILE A 51 -6.02 2.32 2.02
CA ILE A 51 -5.26 3.56 2.02
C ILE A 51 -5.82 4.41 3.16
N GLN A 52 -4.93 4.87 4.02
CA GLN A 52 -5.25 5.77 5.13
C GLN A 52 -4.37 7.00 5.00
N GLU A 53 -4.90 8.16 5.37
CA GLU A 53 -4.07 9.35 5.54
C GLU A 53 -3.18 9.19 6.77
N LYS A 54 -1.93 9.67 6.71
CA LYS A 54 -1.11 9.80 7.92
C LYS A 54 -1.88 10.67 8.93
N PRO A 55 -2.01 10.23 10.19
CA PRO A 55 -2.64 11.06 11.20
C PRO A 55 -1.88 12.38 11.29
N HIS A 56 -2.58 13.49 11.06
CA HIS A 56 -2.04 14.81 11.28
C HIS A 56 -1.65 14.90 12.76
N GLN A 57 -0.36 14.97 13.07
CA GLN A 57 0.07 15.33 14.42
C GLN A 57 -0.34 16.78 14.65
N THR A 58 -1.56 16.99 15.15
CA THR A 58 -1.93 18.25 15.78
C THR A 58 -1.10 18.36 17.05
N GLY A 59 0.09 18.94 16.91
CA GLY A 59 0.85 19.46 18.03
C GLY A 59 -0.03 20.48 18.75
N SER A 60 -0.60 20.06 19.87
CA SER A 60 -1.29 20.91 20.81
C SER A 60 -0.29 21.88 21.43
N HIS A 61 -0.03 23.00 20.76
CA HIS A 61 0.46 24.21 21.42
C HIS A 61 -0.75 24.94 22.02
N SER A 62 -1.16 24.49 23.20
CA SER A 62 -1.96 25.30 24.12
C SER A 62 -1.09 26.45 24.61
N SER A 63 -1.46 27.67 24.23
CA SER A 63 -0.96 28.93 24.83
C SER A 63 -1.70 29.24 26.13
#